data_AF-E7RW02-F1
#
_entry.id   AF-E7RW02-F1
#
_cell.length_a   1.000
_cell.length_b   1.000
_cell.length_c   1.000
_cell.angle_alpha   90.00
_cell.angle_beta   90.00
_cell.angle_gamma   90.00
#
_symmetry.space_group_name_H-M   'P 1'
#
loop_
_entity.id
_entity.type
_entity.pdbx_description
1 polymer ?
#
loop_
_entity_poly.entity_id
_entity_poly.type
_entity_poly.pdbx_seq_one_letter_code
_entity_poly.pdbx_strand_id
1 'polypeptide(L)'
;MCGSRQVKKLLSAPRLNLSHGSPSADEAAGARGEKAARSGPVTAEIRELQGQLMRGLRKLIDATEDVGDRFAEEARRIHFDEAPDRPIRGVATPEETKALHEEGIEVLTLPLPPALKGRLQ
;
A
#
# COMPACT_ATOMS: atom_id res chain seq x y z
N MET A 1 -2.53 -7.45 60.54
CA MET A 1 -1.29 -8.01 59.99
C MET A 1 -1.64 -9.28 59.23
N CYS A 2 -1.71 -9.24 57.90
CA CYS A 2 -2.00 -10.43 57.08
C CYS A 2 -0.68 -11.02 56.58
N GLY A 3 -0.37 -12.26 56.98
CA GLY A 3 0.92 -12.92 56.79
C GLY A 3 0.85 -14.18 55.94
N SER A 4 0.50 -14.05 54.66
CA SER A 4 0.69 -15.14 53.69
C SER A 4 2.00 -14.94 52.93
N ARG A 5 2.84 -15.98 52.89
CA ARG A 5 4.20 -15.97 52.29
C ARG A 5 4.32 -16.80 51.01
N GLN A 6 3.22 -17.32 50.48
CA GLN A 6 3.23 -18.14 49.28
C GLN A 6 2.86 -17.31 48.05
N VAL A 7 3.87 -16.94 47.28
CA VAL A 7 3.71 -16.27 45.98
C VAL A 7 4.27 -17.20 44.90
N LYS A 8 3.43 -17.60 43.93
CA LYS A 8 3.85 -18.39 42.77
C LYS A 8 3.74 -17.53 41.51
N LYS A 9 4.78 -17.57 40.67
CA LYS A 9 4.84 -16.87 39.39
C LYS A 9 4.30 -17.80 38.30
N LEU A 10 3.35 -17.31 37.52
CA LEU A 10 2.83 -18.01 36.34
C LEU A 10 3.31 -17.29 35.07
N LEU A 11 3.30 -18.01 33.95
CA LEU A 11 3.50 -17.39 32.65
C LEU A 11 2.32 -16.46 32.35
N SER A 12 2.63 -15.22 31.99
CA SER A 12 1.63 -14.30 31.43
C SER A 12 1.31 -14.78 30.02
N ALA A 13 0.07 -15.20 29.77
CA ALA A 13 -0.40 -15.48 28.42
C ALA A 13 -0.80 -14.15 27.76
N PRO A 14 0.00 -13.60 26.83
CA PRO A 14 -0.41 -12.42 26.07
C PRO A 14 -1.66 -12.76 25.25
N ARG A 15 -2.61 -11.83 25.19
CA ARG A 15 -3.81 -11.99 24.36
C ARG A 15 -3.40 -12.02 22.88
N LEU A 16 -3.41 -13.21 22.29
CA LEU A 16 -3.24 -13.42 20.86
C LEU A 16 -4.62 -13.42 20.19
N ASN A 17 -4.86 -12.45 19.30
CA ASN A 17 -6.06 -12.43 18.45
C ASN A 17 -5.81 -13.32 17.23
N LEU A 18 -5.97 -14.64 17.40
CA LEU A 18 -5.90 -15.58 16.28
C LEU A 18 -7.25 -15.60 15.57
N SER A 19 -7.32 -15.03 14.37
CA SER A 19 -8.44 -15.26 13.47
C SER A 19 -8.25 -16.62 12.80
N HIS A 20 -9.24 -17.50 12.96
CA HIS A 20 -9.44 -18.82 12.31
C HIS A 20 -9.05 -20.10 13.08
N GLY A 21 -9.68 -20.34 14.24
CA GLY A 21 -9.79 -21.68 14.79
C GLY A 21 -10.84 -21.78 15.91
N SER A 22 -11.92 -22.53 15.68
CA SER A 22 -12.92 -22.93 16.71
C SER A 22 -12.98 -24.46 16.76
N PRO A 23 -13.60 -25.12 17.77
CA PRO A 23 -14.25 -24.68 19.02
C PRO A 23 -13.67 -25.42 20.29
N SER A 24 -13.98 -25.15 21.55
CA SER A 24 -15.26 -25.30 22.26
C SER A 24 -15.22 -24.83 23.73
N ALA A 25 -16.39 -24.37 24.20
CA ALA A 25 -16.96 -24.31 25.57
C ALA A 25 -16.17 -23.53 26.65
N ASP A 26 -16.71 -22.52 27.35
CA ASP A 26 -18.07 -22.33 27.86
C ASP A 26 -18.33 -20.83 28.20
N GLU A 27 -19.59 -20.44 28.33
CA GLU A 27 -20.14 -19.09 28.17
C GLU A 27 -19.93 -18.09 29.34
N ALA A 28 -19.88 -16.78 29.05
CA ALA A 28 -20.60 -15.74 29.81
C ALA A 28 -20.64 -14.37 29.09
N ALA A 29 -21.81 -14.06 28.53
CA ALA A 29 -22.53 -12.78 28.49
C ALA A 29 -21.79 -11.46 28.14
N GLY A 30 -22.24 -10.82 27.05
CA GLY A 30 -22.24 -9.36 26.96
C GLY A 30 -22.24 -8.77 25.54
N ALA A 31 -23.41 -8.29 25.10
CA ALA A 31 -23.62 -7.35 23.99
C ALA A 31 -23.18 -7.83 22.59
N ARG A 32 -24.15 -8.43 21.90
CA ARG A 32 -24.17 -8.65 20.45
C ARG A 32 -24.14 -7.29 19.72
N GLY A 33 -22.93 -6.76 19.51
CA GLY A 33 -22.67 -5.72 18.53
C GLY A 33 -22.87 -6.30 17.14
N GLU A 34 -24.07 -6.15 16.61
CA GLU A 34 -24.43 -6.48 15.24
C GLU A 34 -23.73 -5.49 14.28
N LYS A 35 -22.45 -5.72 14.01
CA LYS A 35 -21.77 -5.32 12.78
C LYS A 35 -20.80 -6.41 12.35
N ALA A 36 -21.35 -7.62 12.17
CA ALA A 36 -20.86 -8.48 11.11
C ALA A 36 -21.13 -7.74 9.80
N ALA A 37 -20.19 -6.87 9.40
CA ALA A 37 -20.10 -6.43 8.03
C ALA A 37 -19.87 -7.70 7.21
N ARG A 38 -20.97 -8.27 6.74
CA ARG A 38 -20.99 -9.32 5.74
C ARG A 38 -20.32 -8.72 4.52
N SER A 39 -19.01 -8.90 4.42
CA SER A 39 -18.29 -8.76 3.17
C SER A 39 -18.82 -9.88 2.28
N GLY A 40 -19.90 -9.59 1.55
CA GLY A 40 -20.49 -10.51 0.59
C GLY A 40 -19.45 -10.92 -0.48
N PRO A 41 -19.76 -11.93 -1.31
CA PRO A 41 -18.82 -12.47 -2.32
C PRO A 41 -18.22 -11.40 -3.25
N VAL A 42 -18.93 -10.29 -3.45
CA VAL A 42 -18.49 -9.07 -4.17
C VAL A 42 -17.16 -8.51 -3.64
N THR A 43 -16.87 -8.67 -2.35
CA THR A 43 -15.63 -8.16 -1.74
C THR A 43 -14.40 -9.02 -2.02
N ALA A 44 -14.57 -10.33 -2.25
CA ALA A 44 -13.47 -11.23 -2.56
C ALA A 44 -12.95 -11.00 -3.97
N GLU A 45 -13.87 -10.88 -4.94
CA GLU A 45 -13.55 -10.56 -6.35
C GLU A 45 -12.91 -9.18 -6.47
N ILE A 46 -13.45 -8.16 -5.80
CA ILE A 46 -12.85 -6.81 -5.75
C ILE A 46 -11.44 -6.85 -5.15
N ARG A 47 -11.22 -7.64 -4.10
CA ARG A 47 -9.91 -7.77 -3.46
C ARG A 47 -8.89 -8.46 -4.36
N GLU A 48 -9.31 -9.46 -5.12
CA GLU A 48 -8.45 -10.12 -6.10
C GLU A 48 -8.05 -9.17 -7.22
N LEU A 49 -9.02 -8.42 -7.77
CA LEU A 49 -8.77 -7.39 -8.80
C LEU A 49 -7.81 -6.31 -8.29
N GLN A 50 -8.00 -5.82 -7.07
CA GLN A 50 -7.06 -4.89 -6.42
C GLN A 50 -5.66 -5.49 -6.30
N GLY A 51 -5.56 -6.77 -5.92
CA GLY A 51 -4.27 -7.48 -5.85
C GLY A 51 -3.57 -7.58 -7.20
N GLN A 52 -4.32 -7.85 -8.28
CA GLN A 52 -3.80 -7.87 -9.65
C GLN A 52 -3.30 -6.49 -10.09
N LEU A 53 -4.09 -5.43 -9.85
CA LEU A 53 -3.72 -4.06 -10.14
C LEU A 53 -2.43 -3.65 -9.41
N MET A 54 -2.33 -3.94 -8.11
CA MET A 54 -1.14 -3.61 -7.32
C MET A 54 0.12 -4.37 -7.79
N ARG A 55 -0.03 -5.63 -8.24
CA ARG A 55 1.08 -6.37 -8.86
C ARG A 55 1.50 -5.74 -10.19
N GLY A 56 0.53 -5.31 -11.02
CA GLY A 56 0.81 -4.61 -12.27
C GLY A 56 1.55 -3.30 -12.03
N LEU A 57 1.08 -2.49 -11.09
CA LEU A 57 1.71 -1.23 -10.71
C LEU A 57 3.15 -1.43 -10.22
N ARG A 58 3.40 -2.45 -9.39
CA ARG A 58 4.78 -2.79 -8.96
C ARG A 58 5.68 -3.13 -10.14
N LYS A 59 5.21 -3.96 -11.07
CA LYS A 59 6.00 -4.30 -12.27
C LYS A 59 6.37 -3.07 -13.09
N LEU A 60 5.45 -2.11 -13.24
CA LEU A 60 5.72 -0.85 -13.95
C LEU A 60 6.76 0.01 -13.22
N ILE A 61 6.65 0.09 -11.89
CA ILE A 61 7.65 0.77 -11.05
C ILE A 61 9.01 0.09 -11.20
N ASP A 62 9.08 -1.24 -11.10
CA ASP A 62 10.35 -1.96 -11.20
C ASP A 62 10.98 -1.88 -12.60
N ALA A 63 10.16 -1.70 -13.64
CA ALA A 63 10.61 -1.56 -15.03
C ALA A 63 10.97 -0.11 -15.43
N THR A 64 10.79 0.88 -14.55
CA THR A 64 11.06 2.30 -14.83
C THR A 64 12.22 2.82 -13.99
N GLU A 65 13.01 3.71 -14.58
CA GLU A 65 14.09 4.43 -13.87
C GLU A 65 13.52 5.62 -13.10
N ASP A 66 13.91 5.79 -11.84
CA ASP A 66 13.50 6.93 -11.01
C ASP A 66 14.44 8.12 -11.18
N VAL A 67 13.98 9.16 -11.88
CA VAL A 67 14.74 10.39 -12.10
C VAL A 67 14.38 11.50 -11.10
N GLY A 68 13.41 11.25 -10.21
CA GLY A 68 12.98 12.19 -9.17
C GLY A 68 12.46 13.51 -9.74
N ASP A 69 12.91 14.63 -9.17
CA ASP A 69 12.45 15.99 -9.53
C ASP A 69 12.92 16.45 -10.92
N ARG A 70 13.87 15.73 -11.55
CA ARG A 70 14.37 16.04 -12.90
C ARG A 70 13.51 15.44 -14.02
N PHE A 71 12.30 14.95 -13.69
CA PHE A 71 11.45 14.25 -14.65
C PHE A 71 11.13 15.09 -15.88
N ALA A 72 10.76 16.37 -15.69
CA ALA A 72 10.41 17.24 -16.80
C ALA A 72 11.57 17.47 -17.76
N GLU A 73 12.78 17.65 -17.24
CA GLU A 73 14.00 17.84 -18.04
C GLU A 73 14.37 16.54 -18.78
N GLU A 74 14.41 15.41 -18.09
CA GLU A 74 14.76 14.12 -18.70
C GLU A 74 13.74 13.69 -19.76
N ALA A 75 12.44 13.94 -19.54
CA ALA A 75 11.40 13.64 -20.52
C ALA A 75 11.61 14.41 -21.83
N ARG A 76 11.97 15.70 -21.75
CA ARG A 76 12.32 16.52 -22.92
C ARG A 76 13.56 16.00 -23.61
N ARG A 77 14.61 15.68 -22.85
CA ARG A 77 15.86 15.15 -23.41
C ARG A 77 15.64 13.85 -24.17
N ILE A 78 14.80 12.95 -23.67
CA ILE A 78 14.44 11.71 -24.37
C ILE A 78 13.61 12.02 -25.63
N HIS A 79 12.65 12.95 -25.54
CA HIS A 79 11.81 13.33 -26.69
C HIS A 79 12.59 13.97 -27.85
N PHE A 80 13.66 14.72 -27.54
CA PHE A 80 14.55 15.35 -28.52
C PHE A 80 15.81 14.52 -28.87
N ASP A 81 15.83 13.23 -28.53
CA ASP A 81 16.96 12.31 -28.78
C ASP A 81 18.32 12.76 -28.17
N GLU A 82 18.31 13.64 -27.16
CA GLU A 82 19.49 14.08 -26.40
C GLU A 82 19.89 13.09 -25.29
N ALA A 83 19.03 12.13 -24.99
CA ALA A 83 19.24 11.06 -24.03
C ALA A 83 18.70 9.74 -24.59
N PRO A 84 19.25 8.58 -24.18
CA PRO A 84 18.77 7.28 -24.67
C PRO A 84 17.31 7.04 -24.23
N ASP A 85 16.50 6.54 -25.17
CA ASP A 85 15.11 6.13 -24.92
C ASP A 85 15.08 5.01 -23.87
N ARG A 86 14.41 5.31 -22.76
CA ARG A 86 14.22 4.41 -21.63
C ARG A 86 12.99 4.85 -20.82
N PRO A 87 12.27 3.90 -20.20
CA PRO A 87 11.14 4.23 -19.36
C PRO A 87 11.60 4.96 -18.09
N ILE A 88 11.17 6.21 -17.92
CA ILE A 88 11.47 7.04 -16.76
C ILE A 88 10.22 7.31 -15.91
N ARG A 89 10.40 7.46 -14.60
CA ARG A 89 9.42 7.98 -13.65
C ARG A 89 10.04 9.07 -12.81
N GLY A 90 9.22 9.97 -12.30
CA GLY A 90 9.66 10.95 -11.32
C GLY A 90 8.52 11.84 -10.88
N VAL A 91 8.88 13.03 -10.41
CA VAL A 91 7.94 14.03 -9.90
C VAL A 91 7.97 15.23 -10.83
N ALA A 92 6.79 15.71 -11.19
CA ALA A 92 6.59 16.97 -11.87
C ALA A 92 5.44 17.72 -11.22
N THR A 93 5.55 19.04 -11.20
CA THR A 93 4.46 19.92 -10.81
C THR A 93 3.33 19.87 -11.85
N PRO A 94 2.11 20.30 -11.50
CA PRO A 94 1.01 20.40 -12.46
C PRO A 94 1.32 21.31 -13.65
N GLU A 95 2.10 22.38 -13.41
CA GLU A 95 2.52 23.35 -14.43
C GLU A 95 3.50 22.72 -15.42
N GLU A 96 4.52 22.01 -14.93
CA GLU A 96 5.46 21.27 -15.77
C GLU A 96 4.77 20.15 -16.55
N THR A 97 3.87 19.40 -15.90
CA THR A 97 3.08 18.35 -16.56
C THR A 97 2.26 18.91 -17.72
N LYS A 98 1.69 20.11 -17.55
CA LYS A 98 0.94 20.80 -18.61
C LYS A 98 1.87 21.25 -19.75
N ALA A 99 3.02 21.83 -19.43
CA ALA A 99 4.01 22.23 -20.43
C ALA A 99 4.48 21.04 -21.27
N LEU A 100 4.74 19.88 -20.63
CA LEU A 100 5.11 18.65 -21.34
C LEU A 100 4.03 18.21 -22.33
N HIS A 101 2.75 18.26 -21.95
CA HIS A 101 1.65 17.95 -22.87
C HIS A 101 1.54 18.94 -24.04
N GLU A 102 1.72 20.24 -23.78
CA GLU A 102 1.71 21.28 -24.82
C GLU A 102 2.87 21.13 -25.81
N GLU A 103 4.02 20.64 -25.33
CA GLU A 103 5.19 20.28 -26.14
C GLU A 103 5.01 18.96 -26.92
N GLY A 104 3.94 18.20 -26.67
CA GLY A 104 3.67 16.92 -27.32
C GLY A 104 4.31 15.70 -26.64
N ILE A 105 4.78 15.85 -25.41
CA ILE A 105 5.36 14.78 -24.60
C ILE A 105 4.24 14.10 -23.81
N GLU A 106 3.96 12.84 -24.13
CA GLU A 106 2.95 12.04 -23.42
C GLU A 106 3.44 11.67 -22.02
N VAL A 107 2.72 12.12 -20.98
CA VAL A 107 3.04 11.81 -19.58
C VAL A 107 1.82 11.28 -18.84
N LEU A 108 2.03 10.24 -18.04
CA LEU A 108 0.98 9.59 -17.25
C LEU A 108 1.11 9.94 -15.77
N THR A 109 0.08 10.58 -15.21
CA THR A 109 0.01 10.85 -13.77
C THR A 109 -0.58 9.66 -13.02
N LEU A 110 0.22 9.01 -12.19
CA LEU A 110 -0.22 7.88 -11.36
C LEU A 110 -0.73 8.37 -10.00
N PRO A 111 -1.96 7.99 -9.57
CA PRO A 111 -2.48 8.29 -8.24
C PRO A 111 -1.85 7.37 -7.20
N LEU A 112 -0.58 7.62 -6.85
CA LEU A 112 0.13 6.84 -5.85
C LEU A 112 -0.30 7.28 -4.43
N PRO A 113 -0.66 6.33 -3.54
CA PRO A 113 -0.79 6.60 -2.12
C PRO A 113 0.50 7.24 -1.57
N PRO A 114 0.42 8.16 -0.59
CA PRO A 114 1.61 8.79 -0.01
C PRO A 114 2.61 7.79 0.59
N ALA A 115 2.15 6.60 1.00
CA ALA A 115 3.00 5.52 1.48
C ALA A 115 3.94 4.92 0.41
N LEU A 116 3.64 5.12 -0.88
CA LEU A 116 4.47 4.68 -2.02
C LEU A 116 5.29 5.83 -2.62
N LYS A 117 5.17 7.06 -2.08
CA LYS A 117 5.89 8.26 -2.55
C LYS A 117 7.27 8.44 -1.88
N GLY A 118 7.65 7.55 -0.98
CA GLY A 118 8.97 7.54 -0.35
C GLY A 118 9.72 6.27 -0.73
N ARG A 119 11.03 6.40 -0.98
CA ARG A 119 11.97 5.31 -1.25
C ARG A 119 11.55 4.05 -0.48
N LEU A 120 11.28 2.97 -1.21
CA LEU A 120 11.24 1.63 -0.63
C LEU A 120 12.62 1.38 0.02
N GLN A 121 12.71 1.61 1.33
CA GLN A 121 13.81 1.16 2.18
C GLN A 121 13.35 -0.06 2.95
#